data_AF-A0A965BAN7-F1
#
_entry.id   AF-A0A965BAN7-F1
#
_cell.length_a   1.000
_cell.length_b   1.000
_cell.length_c   1.000
_cell.angle_alpha   90.00
_cell.angle_beta   90.00
_cell.angle_gamma   90.00
#
_symmetry.space_group_name_H-M   'P 1'
#
loop_
_entity.id
_entity.type
_entity.pdbx_description
1 polymer ?
#
loop_
_entity_poly.entity_id
_entity_poly.type
_entity_poly.pdbx_seq_one_letter_code
_entity_poly.pdbx_strand_id
1 'polypeptide(L)'
;MDLRTRRPRSPYETVGGIRFLPRTIDKMRAHVSGTAGGYRVHVGASRRIFRLFGISSGTFEEIVKANQTDEEILAALMALKKLTPADRDRFNNGLYMRFACWLLRNDCDPS
;
A
#
# COMPACT_ATOMS: atom_id res chain seq x y z
N MET A 1 -7.66 11.54 -7.87
CA MET A 1 -7.49 10.96 -9.23
C MET A 1 -8.75 10.19 -9.56
N ASP A 2 -9.22 10.18 -10.82
CA ASP A 2 -10.38 9.37 -11.22
C ASP A 2 -9.93 7.98 -11.73
N LEU A 3 -10.40 6.90 -11.10
CA LEU A 3 -10.06 5.51 -11.45
C LEU A 3 -11.12 4.82 -12.33
N ARG A 4 -12.18 5.53 -12.70
CA ARG A 4 -13.16 5.05 -13.67
C ARG A 4 -12.63 5.14 -15.10
N THR A 5 -11.67 6.05 -15.33
CA THR A 5 -11.10 6.34 -16.67
C THR A 5 -9.65 5.93 -16.81
N ARG A 6 -8.91 5.77 -15.72
CA ARG A 6 -7.50 5.31 -15.73
C ARG A 6 -7.24 4.29 -14.64
N ARG A 7 -6.30 3.39 -14.92
CA ARG A 7 -5.83 2.44 -13.91
C ARG A 7 -4.95 3.18 -12.88
N PRO A 8 -4.95 2.76 -11.60
CA PRO A 8 -3.98 3.24 -10.65
C PRO A 8 -2.59 2.72 -11.05
N ARG A 9 -1.54 3.36 -10.52
CA ARG A 9 -0.14 3.02 -10.78
C ARG A 9 0.18 1.54 -10.60
N SER A 10 1.25 1.11 -11.27
CA SER A 10 1.69 -0.28 -11.29
C SER A 10 1.84 -0.83 -9.88
N PRO A 11 1.49 -2.09 -9.63
CA PRO A 11 1.76 -2.73 -8.34
C PRO A 11 3.26 -2.82 -8.03
N TYR A 12 4.14 -2.71 -9.04
CA TYR A 12 5.60 -2.75 -8.89
C TYR A 12 6.25 -1.39 -8.69
N GLU A 13 5.53 -0.29 -8.92
CA GLU A 13 6.02 1.06 -8.63
C GLU A 13 6.25 1.26 -7.13
N THR A 14 7.21 2.11 -6.79
CA THR A 14 7.66 2.35 -5.42
C THR A 14 7.61 3.82 -5.06
N VAL A 15 7.34 4.07 -3.78
CA VAL A 15 7.58 5.37 -3.11
C VAL A 15 8.41 5.04 -1.88
N GLY A 16 9.57 5.69 -1.71
CA GLY A 16 10.49 5.39 -0.61
C GLY A 16 11.04 3.95 -0.62
N GLY A 17 11.04 3.29 -1.78
CA GLY A 17 11.39 1.87 -1.91
C GLY A 17 10.30 0.90 -1.49
N ILE A 18 9.07 1.35 -1.19
CA ILE A 18 7.95 0.48 -0.81
C ILE A 18 7.06 0.24 -2.04
N ARG A 19 7.03 -1.00 -2.53
CA ARG A 19 6.15 -1.40 -3.64
C ARG A 19 4.69 -1.27 -3.24
N PHE A 20 3.81 -1.02 -4.21
CA PHE A 20 2.35 -0.99 -4.01
C PHE A 20 1.82 0.16 -3.12
N LEU A 21 2.70 0.89 -2.43
CA LEU A 21 2.37 2.13 -1.74
C LEU A 21 1.76 3.17 -2.70
N PRO A 22 2.41 3.56 -3.81
CA PRO A 22 1.83 4.51 -4.77
C PRO A 22 0.45 4.08 -5.28
N ARG A 23 0.28 2.79 -5.61
CA ARG A 23 -1.01 2.22 -6.02
C ARG A 23 -2.07 2.30 -4.92
N THR A 24 -1.68 2.19 -3.64
CA THR A 24 -2.61 2.30 -2.51
C THR A 24 -3.00 3.75 -2.27
N ILE A 25 -2.07 4.70 -2.42
CA ILE A 25 -2.34 6.14 -2.37
C ILE A 25 -3.35 6.53 -3.46
N ASP A 26 -3.12 6.09 -4.69
CA ASP A 26 -4.02 6.30 -5.83
C ASP A 26 -5.45 5.84 -5.53
N LYS A 27 -5.57 4.61 -5.03
CA LYS A 27 -6.87 4.02 -4.64
C LYS A 27 -7.51 4.78 -3.49
N MET A 28 -6.74 5.26 -2.53
CA MET A 28 -7.27 6.05 -1.41
C MET A 28 -7.74 7.43 -1.87
N ARG A 29 -6.96 8.13 -2.70
CA ARG A 29 -7.37 9.42 -3.29
C ARG A 29 -8.64 9.29 -4.12
N ALA A 30 -8.76 8.21 -4.88
CA ALA A 30 -9.97 7.93 -5.65
C ALA A 30 -11.16 7.58 -4.74
N HIS A 31 -10.93 6.85 -3.65
CA HIS A 31 -11.96 6.57 -2.64
C HIS A 31 -12.49 7.86 -2.01
N VAL A 32 -11.59 8.69 -1.49
CA VAL A 32 -11.92 9.99 -0.86
C VAL A 32 -12.67 10.92 -1.80
N SER A 33 -12.34 10.91 -3.09
CA SER A 33 -13.00 11.76 -4.10
C SER A 33 -14.25 11.13 -4.74
N GLY A 34 -14.68 9.93 -4.31
CA GLY A 34 -15.84 9.25 -4.89
C GLY A 34 -15.64 8.75 -6.34
N THR A 35 -14.40 8.63 -6.78
CA THR A 35 -14.02 8.27 -8.16
C THR A 35 -13.26 6.94 -8.26
N ALA A 36 -13.38 6.08 -7.25
CA ALA A 36 -12.68 4.79 -7.20
C ALA A 36 -13.16 3.77 -8.26
N GLY A 37 -14.37 3.93 -8.81
CA GLY A 37 -14.97 2.95 -9.72
C GLY A 37 -15.02 1.56 -9.08
N GLY A 38 -14.49 0.55 -9.76
CA GLY A 38 -14.42 -0.83 -9.24
C GLY A 38 -13.28 -1.10 -8.24
N TYR A 39 -12.38 -0.15 -8.00
CA TYR A 39 -11.24 -0.35 -7.12
C TYR A 39 -11.62 -0.18 -5.65
N ARG A 40 -11.25 -1.15 -4.81
CA ARG A 40 -11.50 -1.10 -3.35
C ARG A 40 -10.18 -0.97 -2.58
N VAL A 41 -10.02 0.08 -1.77
CA VAL A 41 -8.78 0.36 -1.02
C VAL A 41 -8.73 -0.33 0.35
N HIS A 42 -9.88 -0.53 1.01
CA HIS A 42 -9.92 -1.10 2.37
C HIS A 42 -9.75 -2.64 2.44
N VAL A 43 -9.42 -3.28 1.31
CA VAL A 43 -9.39 -4.75 1.16
C VAL A 43 -8.16 -5.24 0.38
N GLY A 44 -7.92 -6.56 0.41
CA GLY A 44 -6.89 -7.21 -0.41
C GLY A 44 -5.47 -6.74 -0.11
N ALA A 45 -4.68 -6.51 -1.16
CA ALA A 45 -3.28 -6.12 -1.05
C ALA A 45 -3.05 -4.76 -0.38
N SER A 46 -4.01 -3.84 -0.43
CA SER A 46 -3.90 -2.53 0.24
C SER A 46 -3.85 -2.68 1.77
N ARG A 47 -4.50 -3.70 2.35
CA ARG A 47 -4.37 -4.01 3.80
C ARG A 47 -2.95 -4.36 4.22
N ARG A 48 -2.10 -4.85 3.31
CA ARG A 48 -0.69 -5.13 3.62
C ARG A 48 0.10 -3.86 3.89
N ILE A 49 -0.22 -2.77 3.20
CA ILE A 49 0.38 -1.44 3.47
C ILE A 49 -0.01 -0.96 4.86
N PHE A 50 -1.29 -1.07 5.22
CA PHE A 50 -1.75 -0.66 6.55
C PHE A 50 -1.07 -1.46 7.66
N ARG A 51 -0.95 -2.79 7.49
CA ARG A 51 -0.22 -3.65 8.42
C ARG A 51 1.28 -3.35 8.50
N LEU A 52 1.91 -3.01 7.37
CA LEU A 52 3.33 -2.64 7.35
C LEU A 52 3.63 -1.50 8.33
N PHE A 53 2.78 -0.47 8.32
CA PHE A 53 2.88 0.69 9.22
C PHE A 53 2.17 0.51 10.56
N GLY A 54 1.43 -0.59 10.77
CA GLY A 54 0.69 -0.83 12.01
C GLY A 54 -0.51 0.09 12.22
N ILE A 55 -1.13 0.58 11.14
CA ILE A 55 -2.21 1.57 11.19
C ILE A 55 -3.54 1.00 10.68
N SER A 56 -4.64 1.66 11.06
CA SER A 56 -5.95 1.39 10.48
C SER A 56 -6.07 1.97 9.08
N SER A 57 -7.08 1.51 8.31
CA SER A 57 -7.36 2.13 7.01
C SER A 57 -7.87 3.56 7.14
N GLY A 58 -8.54 3.91 8.25
CA GLY A 58 -9.04 5.27 8.49
C GLY A 58 -7.87 6.23 8.76
N THR A 59 -6.90 5.80 9.56
CA THR A 59 -5.66 6.56 9.79
C THR A 59 -4.90 6.81 8.48
N PHE A 60 -4.82 5.81 7.59
CA PHE A 60 -4.21 6.01 6.27
C PHE A 60 -5.00 7.01 5.42
N GLU A 61 -6.33 6.99 5.47
CA GLU A 61 -7.17 7.94 4.76
C GLU A 61 -6.96 9.39 5.25
N GLU A 62 -6.88 9.58 6.57
CA GLU A 62 -6.58 10.88 7.19
C GLU A 62 -5.21 11.41 6.73
N ILE A 63 -4.18 10.55 6.71
CA ILE A 63 -2.85 10.92 6.19
C ILE A 63 -2.94 11.33 4.72
N VAL A 64 -3.66 10.58 3.88
CA VAL A 64 -3.79 10.90 2.46
C VAL A 64 -4.58 12.20 2.23
N LYS A 65 -5.56 12.51 3.09
CA LYS A 65 -6.31 13.77 3.04
C LYS A 65 -5.45 14.97 3.44
N ALA A 66 -4.56 14.79 4.41
CA ALA A 66 -3.73 15.86 4.96
C ALA A 66 -2.49 16.21 4.11
N ASN A 67 -2.11 15.37 3.14
CA ASN A 67 -0.85 15.49 2.39
C ASN A 67 -1.07 15.47 0.87
N GLN A 68 -0.35 16.31 0.14
CA GLN A 68 -0.56 16.51 -1.31
C GLN A 68 0.36 15.66 -2.17
N THR A 69 1.55 15.34 -1.69
CA THR A 69 2.57 14.57 -2.42
C THR A 69 2.75 13.17 -1.84
N ASP A 70 3.37 12.28 -2.61
CA ASP A 70 3.66 10.92 -2.13
C ASP A 70 4.78 10.93 -1.09
N GLU A 71 5.72 11.86 -1.21
CA GLU A 71 6.84 12.08 -0.30
C GLU A 71 6.34 12.54 1.07
N GLU A 72 5.38 13.46 1.12
CA GLU A 72 4.73 13.90 2.35
C GLU A 72 3.96 12.76 3.03
N ILE A 73 3.20 11.98 2.25
CA ILE A 73 2.49 10.80 2.77
C ILE A 73 3.50 9.79 3.33
N LEU A 74 4.60 9.52 2.62
CA LEU A 74 5.65 8.63 3.09
C LEU A 74 6.28 9.16 4.39
N ALA A 75 6.61 10.46 4.45
CA ALA A 75 7.17 11.08 5.65
C ALA A 75 6.23 10.93 6.85
N ALA A 76 4.92 11.18 6.67
CA ALA A 76 3.92 11.00 7.72
C ALA A 76 3.83 9.55 8.20
N LEU A 77 3.85 8.58 7.29
CA LEU A 77 3.86 7.16 7.64
C LEU A 77 5.14 6.74 8.39
N MET A 78 6.28 7.26 7.96
CA MET A 78 7.59 6.97 8.57
C MET A 78 7.78 7.65 9.93
N ALA A 79 7.05 8.75 10.19
CA ALA A 79 6.95 9.36 11.51
C ALA A 79 6.19 8.48 12.51
N LEU A 80 5.18 7.73 12.05
CA LEU A 80 4.44 6.77 12.87
C LEU A 80 5.23 5.48 13.12
N LYS A 81 5.88 4.95 12.08
CA LYS A 81 6.73 3.76 12.18
C LYS A 81 7.93 3.89 11.25
N LYS A 82 9.12 4.02 11.84
CA LYS A 82 10.37 4.01 11.09
C LYS A 82 10.63 2.62 10.52
N LEU A 83 10.66 2.52 9.20
CA LEU A 83 11.02 1.30 8.48
C LEU A 83 12.48 1.33 8.05
N THR A 84 13.24 0.32 8.44
CA THR A 84 14.59 0.09 7.93
C THR A 84 14.55 -0.34 6.45
N PRO A 85 15.65 -0.24 5.70
CA PRO A 85 15.73 -0.82 4.35
C PRO A 85 15.35 -2.31 4.34
N ALA A 86 15.80 -3.09 5.33
CA ALA A 86 15.49 -4.51 5.45
C ALA A 86 13.99 -4.80 5.63
N ASP A 87 13.26 -3.95 6.35
CA ASP A 87 11.80 -4.08 6.50
C ASP A 87 11.08 -3.89 5.16
N ARG A 88 11.53 -2.91 4.36
CA ARG A 88 10.96 -2.60 3.04
C ARG A 88 11.25 -3.73 2.06
N ASP A 89 12.47 -4.27 2.07
CA ASP A 89 12.86 -5.39 1.21
C ASP A 89 12.07 -6.66 1.56
N ARG A 90 11.94 -6.99 2.85
CA ARG A 90 11.10 -8.10 3.32
C ARG A 90 9.66 -7.94 2.83
N PHE A 91 9.09 -6.75 2.98
CA PHE A 91 7.74 -6.46 2.49
C PHE A 91 7.62 -6.62 0.97
N ASN A 92 8.56 -6.04 0.22
CA ASN A 92 8.57 -6.07 -1.24
C ASN A 92 8.66 -7.48 -1.81
N ASN A 93 9.44 -8.34 -1.17
CA ASN A 93 9.59 -9.74 -1.55
C ASN A 93 8.34 -10.55 -1.16
N GLY A 94 7.81 -10.34 0.05
CA GLY A 94 6.60 -11.02 0.55
C GLY A 94 5.29 -10.61 -0.13
N LEU A 95 5.27 -9.48 -0.85
CA LEU A 95 4.08 -8.99 -1.55
C LEU A 95 3.63 -9.97 -2.67
N TYR A 96 4.58 -10.64 -3.32
CA TYR A 96 4.35 -11.52 -4.47
C TYR A 96 4.53 -13.01 -4.16
N MET A 97 5.13 -13.33 -3.02
CA MET A 97 5.48 -14.70 -2.64
C MET A 97 4.27 -15.57 -2.27
N ARG A 98 3.04 -15.04 -2.27
CA ARG A 98 1.82 -15.83 -2.06
C ARG A 98 1.44 -16.69 -3.28
N PHE A 99 1.87 -16.32 -4.48
CA PHE A 99 1.63 -17.14 -5.68
C PHE A 99 2.59 -18.34 -5.72
N ALA A 100 3.87 -18.13 -5.37
CA ALA A 100 4.89 -19.19 -5.32
C ALA A 100 4.68 -20.15 -4.13
N CYS A 101 4.30 -19.61 -2.96
CA CYS A 101 4.05 -20.38 -1.73
C CYS A 101 2.81 -21.30 -1.87
N TRP A 102 1.72 -20.82 -2.51
CA TRP A 102 0.56 -21.65 -2.86
C TRP A 102 0.91 -22.76 -3.89
N LEU A 103 1.73 -22.44 -4.90
CA LEU A 103 2.20 -23.42 -5.90
C LEU A 103 3.11 -24.51 -5.31
N LEU A 104 3.83 -24.21 -4.24
CA LEU A 104 4.84 -25.11 -3.66
C LEU A 104 4.38 -25.83 -2.38
N ARG A 105 3.16 -25.61 -1.87
CA ARG A 105 2.65 -26.18 -0.60
C ARG A 105 3.64 -26.03 0.58
N ASN A 106 4.42 -24.96 0.59
CA ASN A 106 5.29 -24.66 1.72
C ASN A 106 4.59 -23.62 2.58
N ASP A 107 4.34 -23.92 3.86
CA ASP A 107 3.87 -22.94 4.82
C ASP A 107 4.95 -21.87 5.02
N CYS A 108 4.70 -20.67 4.51
CA CYS A 108 5.55 -19.52 4.75
C CYS A 108 4.69 -18.41 5.34
N ASP A 109 4.21 -18.63 6.55
CA ASP A 109 3.80 -17.58 7.46
C ASP A 109 4.66 -17.70 8.72
N PRO A 110 5.65 -16.82 8.96
CA PRO A 110 6.21 -16.71 10.30
C PRO A 110 5.17 -15.95 11.13
N SER A 111 4.46 -16.71 11.96
CA SER A 111 3.71 -16.22 13.12
C SER A 111 4.49 -15.18 13.91
#